data_AF-A0A926P5A1-F1
#
_entry.id   AF-A0A926P5A1-F1
#
_cell.length_a   1.000
_cell.length_b   1.000
_cell.length_c   1.000
_cell.angle_alpha   90.00
_cell.angle_beta   90.00
_cell.angle_gamma   90.00
#
_symmetry.space_group_name_H-M   'P 1'
#
loop_
_entity.id
_entity.type
_entity.pdbx_description
1 polymer ?
#
loop_
_entity_poly.entity_id
_entity_poly.type
_entity_poly.pdbx_seq_one_letter_code
_entity_poly.pdbx_strand_id
1 'polypeptide(L)'
;MTTQPDSPQSSPSVDSPNGESGISTAANTSGNGKSPLAIKPTKQPPPVSTGVLSRQTSQPSLANHPSVPILTLIAIAILVLGLTIDNFWIGMAGAIATLLISVPVVWVPLQQWLSESVSPVEQSRFVAIFGLLAAIFGLATLTGVNRRFDAVLEKLNSEAIGSLAEWIGALGQILIAVLAVYIAWRQYVISKDLTIQQNTITQQQTIDAYFQGVSDLALDNEGLLEDWPQERAFSEGRTAAILSSVDAQGKAKVIRFLSQSRLLTPLKRDRHLGRPMLDGNGGYLEDRDDGVRVIDLNVMLAGADLAGTDLRWTELSDANMVRANLSGCDLVKANLARTILFEANLSGADLFGVHLFYGSVETASPRSRTKPPNYETGAHTGAVVENANFTGVLRLEEEQRYYCCAWCGENSRKSIPGGCDGIPNKLGR
;
A
#
# COMPACT_ATOMS: atom_id res chain seq x y z
N MET A 1 -47.81 -19.00 46.87
CA MET A 1 -47.92 -20.30 47.58
C MET A 1 -47.32 -21.35 46.68
N THR A 2 -46.34 -22.07 47.21
CA THR A 2 -45.50 -23.06 46.52
C THR A 2 -45.82 -24.46 47.02
N THR A 3 -45.81 -25.47 46.15
CA THR A 3 -45.81 -26.88 46.55
C THR A 3 -44.89 -27.68 45.63
N GLN A 4 -43.78 -28.18 46.19
CA GLN A 4 -43.03 -29.32 45.65
C GLN A 4 -43.85 -30.62 45.80
N PRO A 5 -43.34 -31.75 45.31
CA PRO A 5 -42.77 -32.68 46.29
C PRO A 5 -41.45 -33.37 45.88
N ASP A 6 -40.56 -33.45 46.86
CA ASP A 6 -39.64 -34.52 47.28
C ASP A 6 -39.07 -35.58 46.29
N SER A 7 -37.74 -35.68 46.38
CA SER A 7 -36.91 -36.84 46.04
C SER A 7 -36.76 -37.83 47.21
N PRO A 8 -36.38 -39.10 46.95
CA PRO A 8 -35.52 -39.84 47.88
C PRO A 8 -34.23 -40.39 47.23
N GLN A 9 -33.20 -40.57 48.07
CA GLN A 9 -31.87 -41.08 47.73
C GLN A 9 -31.81 -42.61 47.74
N SER A 10 -30.88 -43.23 46.98
CA SER A 10 -29.75 -44.00 47.56
C SER A 10 -28.94 -44.78 46.50
N SER A 11 -27.61 -44.74 46.65
CA SER A 11 -26.63 -45.57 45.94
C SER A 11 -26.35 -46.88 46.71
N PRO A 12 -25.66 -47.87 46.11
CA PRO A 12 -24.22 -47.98 46.45
C PRO A 12 -23.28 -48.48 45.33
N SER A 13 -22.07 -47.89 45.29
CA SER A 13 -20.70 -48.45 45.12
C SER A 13 -20.42 -49.73 44.31
N VAL A 14 -19.27 -49.75 43.59
CA VAL A 14 -18.06 -50.58 43.92
C VAL A 14 -16.90 -50.33 42.92
N ASP A 15 -15.73 -50.05 43.51
CA ASP A 15 -14.31 -50.28 43.14
C ASP A 15 -13.71 -50.14 41.72
N SER A 16 -12.61 -49.38 41.68
CA SER A 16 -11.40 -49.65 40.87
C SER A 16 -10.38 -50.46 41.70
N PRO A 17 -9.32 -51.03 41.11
CA PRO A 17 -8.00 -50.45 41.42
C PRO A 17 -6.93 -50.46 40.30
N ASN A 18 -5.86 -49.71 40.59
CA ASN A 18 -4.66 -49.42 39.79
C ASN A 18 -3.78 -50.61 39.39
N GLY A 19 -2.84 -50.36 38.45
CA GLY A 19 -1.60 -51.12 38.29
C GLY A 19 -0.57 -50.46 37.36
N GLU A 20 0.47 -49.82 37.91
CA GLU A 20 1.66 -49.37 37.16
C GLU A 20 2.68 -50.51 37.01
N SER A 21 3.50 -50.51 35.94
CA SER A 21 4.97 -50.73 35.97
C SER A 21 5.55 -50.94 34.55
N GLY A 22 6.76 -50.42 34.31
CA GLY A 22 7.37 -50.34 32.98
C GLY A 22 8.46 -51.36 32.63
N ILE A 23 9.32 -50.91 31.69
CA ILE A 23 10.73 -51.31 31.47
C ILE A 23 11.02 -52.53 30.54
N SER A 24 11.50 -52.20 29.32
CA SER A 24 12.73 -52.70 28.65
C SER A 24 12.70 -53.53 27.33
N THR A 25 13.32 -52.93 26.30
CA THR A 25 14.33 -53.49 25.34
C THR A 25 14.14 -54.81 24.58
N ALA A 26 14.15 -54.72 23.23
CA ALA A 26 15.17 -55.26 22.28
C ALA A 26 14.60 -55.18 20.83
N ALA A 27 15.13 -54.43 19.86
CA ALA A 27 16.44 -54.49 19.19
C ALA A 27 16.63 -55.66 18.21
N ASN A 28 16.38 -55.45 16.89
CA ASN A 28 17.39 -55.62 15.82
C ASN A 28 16.88 -55.39 14.37
N THR A 29 17.63 -54.57 13.60
CA THR A 29 18.11 -54.70 12.18
C THR A 29 17.17 -55.25 11.07
N SER A 30 17.14 -54.78 9.81
CA SER A 30 18.02 -53.89 9.00
C SER A 30 17.30 -53.47 7.68
N GLY A 31 17.80 -52.62 6.76
CA GLY A 31 19.09 -51.91 6.73
C GLY A 31 19.58 -51.32 5.37
N ASN A 32 18.71 -50.95 4.40
CA ASN A 32 19.08 -50.34 3.09
C ASN A 32 18.06 -49.24 2.71
N GLY A 33 18.40 -48.07 2.15
CA GLY A 33 19.71 -47.56 1.75
C GLY A 33 19.60 -46.66 0.50
N LYS A 34 19.34 -45.35 0.67
CA LYS A 34 19.45 -44.30 -0.38
C LYS A 34 19.47 -42.90 0.26
N SER A 35 20.56 -42.16 0.07
CA SER A 35 20.76 -40.81 0.65
C SER A 35 20.15 -39.70 -0.19
N PRO A 36 19.53 -38.67 0.41
CA PRO A 36 19.29 -37.37 -0.21
C PRO A 36 20.31 -36.29 0.21
N LEU A 37 20.29 -35.16 -0.50
CA LEU A 37 21.31 -34.10 -0.48
C LEU A 37 21.41 -33.36 0.87
N ALA A 38 22.63 -32.93 1.21
CA ALA A 38 22.89 -32.05 2.35
C ALA A 38 22.48 -30.59 2.05
N ILE A 39 21.58 -30.05 2.88
CA ILE A 39 21.19 -28.64 2.88
C ILE A 39 21.95 -27.91 3.99
N LYS A 40 22.54 -26.75 3.68
CA LYS A 40 23.23 -25.88 4.65
C LYS A 40 22.22 -25.32 5.68
N PRO A 41 22.51 -25.35 6.99
CA PRO A 41 21.62 -24.76 7.99
C PRO A 41 21.73 -23.22 8.01
N THR A 42 20.60 -22.55 7.83
CA THR A 42 20.43 -21.10 7.99
C THR A 42 20.35 -20.75 9.48
N LYS A 43 20.96 -19.64 9.92
CA LYS A 43 20.93 -19.20 11.32
C LYS A 43 19.52 -18.90 11.81
N GLN A 44 19.17 -19.38 13.01
CA GLN A 44 17.97 -18.98 13.75
C GLN A 44 18.05 -17.50 14.19
N PRO A 45 16.93 -16.77 14.29
CA PRO A 45 16.85 -15.51 15.00
C PRO A 45 16.85 -15.73 16.53
N PRO A 46 17.36 -14.78 17.33
CA PRO A 46 17.37 -14.87 18.80
C PRO A 46 15.98 -14.67 19.42
N PRO A 47 15.74 -15.13 20.66
CA PRO A 47 14.44 -15.06 21.32
C PRO A 47 14.06 -13.64 21.77
N VAL A 48 12.76 -13.34 21.73
CA VAL A 48 12.19 -12.08 22.23
C VAL A 48 12.10 -12.12 23.76
N SER A 49 12.91 -11.30 24.43
CA SER A 49 12.81 -11.08 25.88
C SER A 49 11.81 -9.97 26.19
N THR A 50 10.71 -10.31 26.86
CA THR A 50 9.73 -9.35 27.39
C THR A 50 10.30 -8.59 28.60
N GLY A 51 10.99 -7.49 28.33
CA GLY A 51 11.47 -6.54 29.34
C GLY A 51 10.63 -5.27 29.37
N VAL A 52 9.80 -5.10 30.39
CA VAL A 52 9.07 -3.84 30.64
C VAL A 52 10.08 -2.73 30.91
N LEU A 53 10.17 -1.74 30.02
CA LEU A 53 11.00 -0.56 30.22
C LEU A 53 10.13 0.70 30.28
N SER A 54 10.08 1.25 31.48
CA SER A 54 9.49 2.53 31.83
C SER A 54 10.01 3.64 30.91
N ARG A 55 9.09 4.44 30.38
CA ARG A 55 9.40 5.63 29.58
C ARG A 55 9.92 6.75 30.49
N GLN A 56 11.16 6.62 30.97
CA GLN A 56 11.86 7.71 31.65
C GLN A 56 12.19 8.81 30.64
N THR A 57 11.63 9.99 30.85
CA THR A 57 12.02 11.24 30.21
C THR A 57 13.45 11.60 30.61
N SER A 58 14.42 11.15 29.83
CA SER A 58 15.82 11.55 29.97
C SER A 58 16.04 12.89 29.29
N GLN A 59 16.16 13.94 30.11
CA GLN A 59 16.81 15.20 29.70
C GLN A 59 18.22 14.90 29.16
N PRO A 60 18.78 15.72 28.24
CA PRO A 60 20.13 15.51 27.75
C PRO A 60 21.13 15.65 28.90
N SER A 61 21.70 14.52 29.32
CA SER A 61 22.73 14.48 30.34
C SER A 61 24.02 15.11 29.83
N LEU A 62 24.58 16.05 30.60
CA LEU A 62 25.93 16.55 30.37
C LEU A 62 26.93 15.39 30.56
N ALA A 63 27.34 14.79 29.44
CA ALA A 63 28.35 13.74 29.42
C ALA A 63 29.61 14.22 28.69
N ASN A 64 30.52 14.82 29.46
CA ASN A 64 31.96 14.97 29.20
C ASN A 64 32.46 14.81 27.75
N HIS A 65 32.39 15.89 26.97
CA HIS A 65 33.39 16.10 25.92
C HIS A 65 34.71 16.54 26.58
N PRO A 66 35.88 15.97 26.20
CA PRO A 66 37.15 16.30 26.82
C PRO A 66 37.61 17.71 26.43
N SER A 67 37.80 18.58 27.42
CA SER A 67 38.76 19.70 27.52
C SER A 67 38.92 20.77 26.41
N VAL A 68 38.38 20.60 25.20
CA VAL A 68 38.63 21.48 24.05
C VAL A 68 37.97 22.86 24.13
N PRO A 69 36.69 23.05 24.52
CA PRO A 69 36.02 24.35 24.36
C PRO A 69 36.60 25.46 25.26
N ILE A 70 37.17 25.10 26.41
CA ILE A 70 37.81 26.06 27.32
C ILE A 70 39.15 26.53 26.73
N LEU A 71 39.93 25.61 26.14
CA LEU A 71 41.23 25.94 25.54
C LEU A 71 41.07 26.85 24.32
N THR A 72 40.05 26.62 23.47
CA THR A 72 39.74 27.51 22.34
C THR A 72 39.35 28.92 22.80
N LEU A 73 38.56 29.03 23.88
CA LEU A 73 38.16 30.35 24.42
C LEU A 73 39.35 31.11 25.01
N ILE A 74 40.27 30.42 25.69
CA ILE A 74 41.52 31.02 26.20
C ILE A 74 42.42 31.48 25.05
N ALA A 75 42.57 30.67 23.99
CA ALA A 75 43.38 31.04 22.82
C ALA A 75 42.81 32.28 22.09
N ILE A 76 41.48 32.34 21.90
CA ILE A 76 40.78 33.51 21.35
C ILE A 76 40.96 34.74 22.26
N ALA A 77 40.85 34.57 23.58
CA ALA A 77 41.08 35.67 24.52
C ALA A 77 42.51 36.22 24.46
N ILE A 78 43.52 35.35 24.34
CA ILE A 78 44.93 35.76 24.16
C ILE A 78 45.14 36.49 22.83
N LEU A 79 44.51 36.02 21.74
CA LEU A 79 44.55 36.70 20.44
C LEU A 79 43.91 38.10 20.50
N VAL A 80 42.73 38.22 21.10
CA VAL A 80 42.03 39.52 21.26
C VAL A 80 42.85 40.45 22.14
N LEU A 81 43.43 39.95 23.25
CA LEU A 81 44.29 40.74 24.14
C LEU A 81 45.59 41.19 23.45
N GLY A 82 46.19 40.34 22.61
CA GLY A 82 47.38 40.68 21.83
C GLY A 82 47.10 41.77 20.78
N LEU A 83 45.91 41.74 20.16
CA LEU A 83 45.44 42.75 19.22
C LEU A 83 45.10 44.09 19.91
N THR A 84 44.52 44.09 21.12
CA THR A 84 44.19 45.33 21.84
C THR A 84 45.40 46.02 22.47
N ILE A 85 46.52 45.32 22.65
CA ILE A 85 47.79 45.86 23.19
C ILE A 85 48.75 46.27 22.04
N ASP A 86 48.34 46.11 20.77
CA ASP A 86 49.12 46.43 19.56
C ASP A 86 50.50 45.73 19.50
N ASN A 87 50.61 44.58 20.17
CA ASN A 87 51.86 43.82 20.27
C ASN A 87 51.85 42.64 19.28
N PHE A 88 52.40 42.89 18.10
CA PHE A 88 52.48 41.97 16.96
C PHE A 88 52.89 40.53 17.32
N TRP A 89 53.88 40.36 18.21
CA TRP A 89 54.40 39.04 18.58
C TRP A 89 53.39 38.22 19.40
N ILE A 90 52.64 38.87 20.30
CA ILE A 90 51.63 38.20 21.13
C ILE A 90 50.40 37.87 20.28
N GLY A 91 49.96 38.80 19.43
CA GLY A 91 48.86 38.57 18.49
C GLY A 91 49.16 37.41 17.51
N MET A 92 50.37 37.35 16.95
CA MET A 92 50.75 36.28 16.02
C MET A 92 50.90 34.92 16.72
N ALA A 93 51.45 34.86 17.93
CA ALA A 93 51.49 33.63 18.72
C ALA A 93 50.08 33.13 19.08
N GLY A 94 49.17 34.03 19.47
CA GLY A 94 47.76 33.73 19.72
C GLY A 94 46.99 33.25 18.48
N ALA A 95 47.30 33.81 17.31
CA ALA A 95 46.72 33.39 16.03
C ALA A 95 47.16 32.00 15.63
N ILE A 96 48.45 31.70 15.73
CA ILE A 96 49.01 30.37 15.44
C ILE A 96 48.43 29.32 16.41
N ALA A 97 48.35 29.63 17.70
CA ALA A 97 47.75 28.74 18.70
C ALA A 97 46.26 28.47 18.42
N THR A 98 45.47 29.51 18.17
CA THR A 98 44.04 29.39 17.84
C THR A 98 43.82 28.57 16.57
N LEU A 99 44.61 28.79 15.52
CA LEU A 99 44.52 28.06 14.26
C LEU A 99 44.89 26.58 14.42
N LEU A 100 45.98 26.27 15.13
CA LEU A 100 46.40 24.90 15.41
C LEU A 100 45.38 24.11 16.26
N ILE A 101 44.64 24.77 17.15
CA ILE A 101 43.59 24.12 17.95
C ILE A 101 42.28 24.00 17.15
N SER A 102 41.95 24.98 16.30
CA SER A 102 40.69 25.01 15.55
C SER A 102 40.65 24.05 14.36
N VAL A 103 41.74 23.93 13.59
CA VAL A 103 41.79 23.10 12.38
C VAL A 103 41.42 21.63 12.64
N PRO A 104 41.98 20.92 13.65
CA PRO A 104 41.62 19.53 13.93
C PRO A 104 40.14 19.33 14.31
N VAL A 105 39.54 20.32 14.99
CA VAL A 105 38.15 20.26 15.47
C VAL A 105 37.16 20.37 14.31
N VAL A 106 37.45 21.23 13.32
CA VAL A 106 36.62 21.40 12.12
C VAL A 106 36.86 20.28 11.09
N TRP A 107 38.08 19.72 11.04
CA TRP A 107 38.46 18.72 10.05
C TRP A 107 37.65 17.41 10.16
N VAL A 108 37.42 16.90 11.38
CA VAL A 108 36.76 15.59 11.56
C VAL A 108 35.29 15.60 11.11
N PRO A 109 34.43 16.56 11.52
CA PRO A 109 33.06 16.66 11.00
C PRO A 109 33.01 16.95 9.48
N LEU A 110 33.93 17.79 8.99
CA LEU A 110 34.00 18.11 7.56
C LEU A 110 34.34 16.88 6.71
N GLN A 111 35.24 16.02 7.17
CA GLN A 111 35.61 14.77 6.49
C GLN A 111 34.43 13.79 6.43
N GLN A 112 33.61 13.71 7.48
CA GLN A 112 32.39 12.90 7.51
C GLN A 112 31.38 13.39 6.47
N TRP A 113 31.06 14.69 6.48
CA TRP A 113 30.14 15.31 5.51
C TRP A 113 30.61 15.17 4.05
N LEU A 114 31.92 15.30 3.80
CA LEU A 114 32.51 15.06 2.47
C LEU A 114 32.33 13.60 2.02
N SER A 115 32.40 12.64 2.94
CA SER A 115 32.29 11.20 2.63
C SER A 115 30.85 10.74 2.34
N GLU A 116 29.85 11.42 2.89
CA GLU A 116 28.43 11.16 2.57
C GLU A 116 27.98 11.85 1.27
N SER A 117 28.58 13.00 0.94
CA SER A 117 28.13 13.83 -0.19
C SER A 117 28.93 13.65 -1.49
N VAL A 118 30.16 13.11 -1.45
CA VAL A 118 31.10 13.10 -2.59
C VAL A 118 31.75 11.73 -2.76
N SER A 119 31.73 11.20 -3.99
CA SER A 119 32.34 9.90 -4.32
C SER A 119 33.86 9.88 -4.06
N PRO A 120 34.44 8.77 -3.54
CA PRO A 120 35.87 8.70 -3.23
C PRO A 120 36.80 8.96 -4.43
N VAL A 121 36.33 8.71 -5.65
CA VAL A 121 37.06 9.04 -6.89
C VAL A 121 37.17 10.56 -7.08
N GLU A 122 36.13 11.31 -6.74
CA GLU A 122 36.08 12.77 -6.92
C GLU A 122 36.91 13.49 -5.87
N GLN A 123 36.89 13.02 -4.62
CA GLN A 123 37.74 13.55 -3.54
C GLN A 123 39.24 13.53 -3.93
N SER A 124 39.70 12.43 -4.52
CA SER A 124 41.10 12.31 -4.99
C SER A 124 41.47 13.34 -6.07
N ARG A 125 40.51 13.67 -6.96
CA ARG A 125 40.69 14.66 -8.02
C ARG A 125 40.77 16.07 -7.44
N PHE A 126 39.94 16.41 -6.47
CA PHE A 126 40.01 17.71 -5.78
C PHE A 126 41.36 17.88 -5.07
N VAL A 127 41.82 16.90 -4.29
CA VAL A 127 43.12 16.97 -3.61
C VAL A 127 44.28 17.10 -4.60
N ALA A 128 44.25 16.35 -5.72
CA ALA A 128 45.25 16.46 -6.77
C ALA A 128 45.27 17.84 -7.46
N ILE A 129 44.10 18.43 -7.73
CA ILE A 129 43.97 19.77 -8.33
C ILE A 129 44.50 20.84 -7.36
N PHE A 130 44.09 20.82 -6.09
CA PHE A 130 44.59 21.77 -5.08
C PHE A 130 46.09 21.62 -4.84
N GLY A 131 46.61 20.38 -4.79
CA GLY A 131 48.04 20.12 -4.68
C GLY A 131 48.84 20.62 -5.88
N LEU A 132 48.32 20.46 -7.09
CA LEU A 132 48.94 20.95 -8.33
C LEU A 132 48.92 22.49 -8.41
N LEU A 133 47.83 23.14 -8.02
CA LEU A 133 47.75 24.60 -7.90
C LEU A 133 48.73 25.15 -6.85
N ALA A 134 48.81 24.51 -5.68
CA ALA A 134 49.75 24.87 -4.62
C ALA A 134 51.21 24.69 -5.07
N ALA A 135 51.52 23.62 -5.82
CA ALA A 135 52.85 23.38 -6.38
C ALA A 135 53.23 24.44 -7.43
N ILE A 136 52.32 24.81 -8.33
CA ILE A 136 52.53 25.88 -9.31
C ILE A 136 52.76 27.23 -8.61
N PHE A 137 51.95 27.57 -7.61
CA PHE A 137 52.09 28.82 -6.85
C PHE A 137 53.39 28.85 -6.03
N GLY A 138 53.79 27.72 -5.43
CA GLY A 138 55.08 27.54 -4.77
C GLY A 138 56.26 27.72 -5.72
N LEU A 139 56.18 27.17 -6.94
CA LEU A 139 57.22 27.36 -7.96
C LEU A 139 57.30 28.83 -8.43
N ALA A 140 56.16 29.47 -8.66
CA ALA A 140 56.09 30.87 -9.12
C ALA A 140 56.66 31.85 -8.10
N THR A 141 56.38 31.63 -6.81
CA THR A 141 56.94 32.42 -5.71
C THR A 141 58.44 32.17 -5.52
N LEU A 142 58.92 30.92 -5.60
CA LEU A 142 60.35 30.58 -5.48
C LEU A 142 61.20 31.07 -6.65
N THR A 143 60.67 31.11 -7.87
CA THR A 143 61.40 31.53 -9.08
C THR A 143 61.42 33.05 -9.29
N GLY A 144 60.77 33.83 -8.42
CA GLY A 144 60.70 35.30 -8.52
C GLY A 144 59.92 35.83 -9.73
N VAL A 145 59.21 34.95 -10.44
CA VAL A 145 58.48 35.27 -11.67
C VAL A 145 57.33 36.25 -11.43
N ASN A 146 56.77 36.29 -10.21
CA ASN A 146 55.72 37.24 -9.82
C ASN A 146 56.05 38.69 -10.21
N ARG A 147 57.28 39.18 -9.93
CA ARG A 147 57.70 40.56 -10.28
C ARG A 147 57.78 40.83 -11.79
N ARG A 148 57.83 39.81 -12.64
CA ARG A 148 57.73 39.94 -14.10
C ARG A 148 56.28 39.82 -14.59
N PHE A 149 55.45 39.08 -13.87
CA PHE A 149 54.01 38.99 -14.14
C PHE A 149 53.32 40.34 -13.87
N ASP A 150 53.69 41.03 -12.78
CA ASP A 150 53.16 42.36 -12.44
C ASP A 150 53.38 43.37 -13.59
N ALA A 151 54.60 43.42 -14.15
CA ALA A 151 54.96 44.29 -15.27
C ALA A 151 54.33 43.87 -16.64
N VAL A 152 53.78 42.66 -16.75
CA VAL A 152 53.00 42.21 -17.90
C VAL A 152 51.51 42.48 -17.70
N LEU A 153 51.01 42.38 -16.46
CA LEU A 153 49.66 42.80 -16.09
C LEU A 153 49.45 44.30 -16.26
N GLU A 154 50.41 45.14 -15.86
CA GLU A 154 50.38 46.60 -16.11
C GLU A 154 50.27 46.97 -17.60
N LYS A 155 50.63 46.05 -18.49
CA LYS A 155 50.54 46.23 -19.94
C LYS A 155 49.25 45.69 -20.56
N LEU A 156 48.45 44.94 -19.80
CA LEU A 156 47.08 44.59 -20.16
C LEU A 156 46.19 45.76 -19.75
N ASN A 157 45.91 46.64 -20.72
CA ASN A 157 45.13 47.85 -20.54
C ASN A 157 43.85 47.57 -19.73
N SER A 158 43.63 48.27 -18.60
CA SER A 158 42.58 47.95 -17.63
C SER A 158 41.17 47.89 -18.23
N GLU A 159 40.94 48.64 -19.31
CA GLU A 159 39.71 48.62 -20.11
C GLU A 159 39.42 47.24 -20.74
N ALA A 160 40.45 46.55 -21.25
CA ALA A 160 40.30 45.23 -21.86
C ALA A 160 39.94 44.17 -20.80
N ILE A 161 40.59 44.23 -19.63
CA ILE A 161 40.27 43.37 -18.48
C ILE A 161 38.83 43.64 -17.99
N GLY A 162 38.42 44.91 -17.92
CA GLY A 162 37.05 45.30 -17.55
C GLY A 162 35.97 44.70 -18.45
N SER A 163 36.11 44.85 -19.78
CA SER A 163 35.15 44.30 -20.75
C SER A 163 35.04 42.77 -20.69
N LEU A 164 36.15 42.08 -20.40
CA LEU A 164 36.19 40.63 -20.26
C LEU A 164 35.56 40.18 -18.93
N ALA A 165 35.72 40.96 -17.86
CA ALA A 165 35.03 40.74 -16.59
C ALA A 165 33.51 40.93 -16.70
N GLU A 166 33.03 41.91 -17.47
CA GLU A 166 31.60 42.09 -17.77
C GLU A 166 31.02 40.88 -18.53
N TRP A 167 31.74 40.38 -19.55
CA TRP A 167 31.33 39.20 -20.30
C TRP A 167 31.26 37.93 -19.45
N ILE A 168 32.27 37.69 -18.59
CA ILE A 168 32.27 36.58 -17.64
C ILE A 168 31.15 36.75 -16.60
N GLY A 169 30.89 37.97 -16.15
CA GLY A 169 29.78 38.30 -15.25
C GLY A 169 28.42 37.97 -15.87
N ALA A 170 28.17 38.41 -17.11
CA ALA A 170 26.96 38.12 -17.85
C ALA A 170 26.76 36.61 -18.11
N LEU A 171 27.82 35.90 -18.51
CA LEU A 171 27.81 34.44 -18.66
C LEU A 171 27.49 33.75 -17.33
N GLY A 172 28.06 34.22 -16.23
CA GLY A 172 27.78 33.73 -14.87
C GLY A 172 26.32 33.95 -14.46
N GLN A 173 25.75 35.12 -14.72
CA GLN A 173 24.33 35.38 -14.46
C GLN A 173 23.40 34.48 -15.29
N ILE A 174 23.72 34.25 -16.57
CA ILE A 174 22.97 33.30 -17.42
C ILE A 174 23.07 31.88 -16.85
N LEU A 175 24.26 31.43 -16.43
CA LEU A 175 24.45 30.11 -15.85
C LEU A 175 23.68 29.93 -14.52
N ILE A 176 23.69 30.96 -13.66
CA ILE A 176 22.93 30.99 -12.40
C ILE A 176 21.42 30.94 -12.69
N ALA A 177 20.93 31.71 -13.67
CA ALA A 177 19.52 31.70 -14.07
C ALA A 177 19.09 30.33 -14.62
N VAL A 178 19.90 29.70 -15.48
CA VAL A 178 19.66 28.34 -15.99
C VAL A 178 19.64 27.31 -14.86
N LEU A 179 20.58 27.40 -13.92
CA LEU A 179 20.63 26.53 -12.74
C LEU A 179 19.40 26.72 -11.84
N ALA A 180 18.96 27.96 -11.62
CA ALA A 180 17.77 28.26 -10.83
C ALA A 180 16.50 27.68 -11.48
N VAL A 181 16.34 27.82 -12.80
CA VAL A 181 15.23 27.21 -13.56
C VAL A 181 15.27 25.68 -13.47
N TYR A 182 16.46 25.07 -13.59
CA TYR A 182 16.62 23.62 -13.45
C TYR A 182 16.24 23.14 -12.04
N ILE A 183 16.69 23.83 -10.99
CA ILE A 183 16.35 23.50 -9.59
C ILE A 183 14.85 23.65 -9.36
N ALA A 184 14.23 24.73 -9.83
CA ALA A 184 12.78 24.94 -9.70
C ALA A 184 11.97 23.85 -10.42
N TRP A 185 12.38 23.45 -11.63
CA TRP A 185 11.76 22.33 -12.35
C TRP A 185 11.91 21.00 -11.60
N ARG A 186 13.11 20.70 -11.07
CA ARG A 186 13.35 19.49 -10.25
C ARG A 186 12.51 19.49 -8.98
N GLN A 187 12.38 20.63 -8.29
CA GLN A 187 11.53 20.78 -7.10
C GLN A 187 10.04 20.58 -7.42
N TYR A 188 9.55 21.15 -8.54
CA TYR A 188 8.17 20.94 -8.99
C TYR A 188 7.85 19.47 -9.26
N VAL A 189 8.73 18.76 -9.97
CA VAL A 189 8.57 17.31 -10.24
C VAL A 189 8.51 16.53 -8.94
N ILE A 190 9.46 16.73 -8.02
CA ILE A 190 9.50 16.05 -6.71
C ILE A 190 8.22 16.34 -5.90
N SER A 191 7.75 17.58 -5.86
CA SER A 191 6.52 17.95 -5.12
C SER A 191 5.27 17.27 -5.70
N LYS A 192 5.18 17.14 -7.03
CA LYS A 192 4.07 16.46 -7.68
C LYS A 192 4.08 14.96 -7.38
N ASP A 193 5.24 14.31 -7.49
CA ASP A 193 5.39 12.88 -7.23
C ASP A 193 5.06 12.55 -5.76
N LEU A 194 5.55 13.37 -4.82
CA LEU A 194 5.22 13.24 -3.39
C LEU A 194 3.71 13.40 -3.12
N THR A 195 3.03 14.31 -3.83
CA THR A 195 1.57 14.50 -3.71
C THR A 195 0.79 13.28 -4.20
N ILE A 196 1.21 12.69 -5.32
CA ILE A 196 0.58 11.47 -5.86
C ILE A 196 0.81 10.29 -4.91
N GLN A 197 2.04 10.10 -4.42
CA GLN A 197 2.34 9.07 -3.43
C GLN A 197 1.53 9.25 -2.15
N GLN A 198 1.41 10.47 -1.62
CA GLN A 198 0.63 10.74 -0.42
C GLN A 198 -0.85 10.40 -0.62
N ASN A 199 -1.46 10.76 -1.76
CA ASN A 199 -2.85 10.39 -2.05
C ASN A 199 -3.05 8.87 -2.06
N THR A 200 -2.15 8.11 -2.69
CA THR A 200 -2.21 6.64 -2.71
C THR A 200 -2.02 6.03 -1.32
N ILE A 201 -1.10 6.56 -0.51
CA ILE A 201 -0.86 6.10 0.87
C ILE A 201 -2.08 6.39 1.76
N THR A 202 -2.64 7.59 1.68
CA THR A 202 -3.85 7.96 2.44
C THR A 202 -5.04 7.09 2.04
N GLN A 203 -5.23 6.77 0.76
CA GLN A 203 -6.26 5.82 0.33
C GLN A 203 -6.03 4.41 0.91
N GLN A 204 -4.80 3.89 0.89
CA GLN A 204 -4.50 2.58 1.48
C GLN A 204 -4.82 2.55 2.98
N GLN A 205 -4.34 3.53 3.75
CA GLN A 205 -4.63 3.66 5.18
C GLN A 205 -6.13 3.77 5.47
N THR A 206 -6.89 4.46 4.61
CA THR A 206 -8.35 4.61 4.76
C THR A 206 -9.06 3.28 4.49
N ILE A 207 -8.60 2.51 3.49
CA ILE A 207 -9.12 1.16 3.18
C ILE A 207 -8.78 0.17 4.30
N ASP A 208 -7.56 0.20 4.85
CA ASP A 208 -7.14 -0.69 5.94
C ASP A 208 -7.94 -0.40 7.23
N ALA A 209 -8.14 0.88 7.57
CA ALA A 209 -8.98 1.30 8.71
C ALA A 209 -10.48 0.96 8.50
N TYR A 210 -10.94 0.92 7.25
CA TYR A 210 -12.25 0.41 6.90
C TYR A 210 -12.33 -1.12 7.11
N PHE A 211 -11.36 -1.89 6.60
CA PHE A 211 -11.33 -3.35 6.77
C PHE A 211 -11.30 -3.78 8.22
N GLN A 212 -10.41 -3.17 9.02
CA GLN A 212 -10.35 -3.43 10.45
C GLN A 212 -11.72 -3.18 11.09
N GLY A 213 -12.29 -1.98 10.92
CA GLY A 213 -13.52 -1.65 11.62
C GLY A 213 -14.81 -2.24 11.05
N VAL A 214 -14.80 -2.86 9.86
CA VAL A 214 -15.88 -3.77 9.43
C VAL A 214 -15.68 -5.16 10.01
N SER A 215 -14.44 -5.63 10.15
CA SER A 215 -14.14 -6.88 10.85
C SER A 215 -14.55 -6.79 12.32
N ASP A 216 -14.20 -5.69 13.02
CA ASP A 216 -14.58 -5.42 14.41
C ASP A 216 -16.11 -5.28 14.62
N LEU A 217 -16.88 -5.04 13.56
CA LEU A 217 -18.36 -4.95 13.59
C LEU A 217 -19.06 -6.26 13.16
N ALA A 218 -18.37 -7.12 12.41
CA ALA A 218 -18.94 -8.33 11.85
C ALA A 218 -18.48 -9.60 12.58
N LEU A 219 -17.41 -9.53 13.37
CA LEU A 219 -16.79 -10.66 14.06
C LEU A 219 -16.83 -10.51 15.58
N ASP A 220 -17.04 -11.62 16.28
CA ASP A 220 -16.89 -11.71 17.73
C ASP A 220 -15.42 -11.87 18.17
N ASN A 221 -15.21 -11.97 19.48
CA ASN A 221 -13.88 -12.17 20.08
C ASN A 221 -13.22 -13.52 19.72
N GLU A 222 -13.97 -14.47 19.18
CA GLU A 222 -13.48 -15.79 18.73
C GLU A 222 -13.19 -15.79 17.22
N GLY A 223 -13.50 -14.70 16.52
CA GLY A 223 -13.32 -14.54 15.07
C GLY A 223 -14.44 -15.17 14.24
N LEU A 224 -15.60 -15.43 14.84
CA LEU A 224 -16.79 -15.91 14.15
C LEU A 224 -17.70 -14.73 13.76
N LEU A 225 -18.41 -14.85 12.63
CA LEU A 225 -19.40 -13.85 12.23
C LEU A 225 -20.52 -13.74 13.26
N GLU A 226 -20.56 -12.61 13.95
CA GLU A 226 -21.65 -12.18 14.83
C GLU A 226 -22.08 -10.77 14.41
N ASP A 227 -22.98 -10.69 13.44
CA ASP A 227 -23.48 -9.43 12.91
C ASP A 227 -24.95 -9.19 13.29
N TRP A 228 -25.17 -8.33 14.27
CA TRP A 228 -26.49 -7.90 14.68
C TRP A 228 -27.09 -6.91 13.66
N PRO A 229 -28.42 -6.74 13.58
CA PRO A 229 -29.05 -5.85 12.60
C PRO A 229 -28.55 -4.40 12.63
N GLN A 230 -28.09 -3.91 13.80
CA GLN A 230 -27.51 -2.57 13.94
C GLN A 230 -26.07 -2.50 13.40
N GLU A 231 -25.25 -3.52 13.65
CA GLU A 231 -23.87 -3.61 13.15
C GLU A 231 -23.82 -3.78 11.63
N ARG A 232 -24.78 -4.51 11.05
CA ARG A 232 -25.00 -4.51 9.59
C ARG A 232 -25.26 -3.10 9.08
N ALA A 233 -26.22 -2.38 9.66
CA ALA A 233 -26.55 -1.01 9.22
C ALA A 233 -25.35 -0.04 9.36
N PHE A 234 -24.54 -0.17 10.42
CA PHE A 234 -23.28 0.58 10.54
C PHE A 234 -22.25 0.16 9.48
N SER A 235 -22.10 -1.14 9.22
CA SER A 235 -21.18 -1.67 8.21
C SER A 235 -21.57 -1.27 6.79
N GLU A 236 -22.86 -1.27 6.46
CA GLU A 236 -23.41 -0.74 5.20
C GLU A 236 -23.13 0.76 5.05
N GLY A 237 -23.40 1.56 6.09
CA GLY A 237 -23.09 2.99 6.11
C GLY A 237 -21.60 3.29 5.91
N ARG A 238 -20.72 2.53 6.59
CA ARG A 238 -19.26 2.60 6.38
C ARG A 238 -18.85 2.16 4.98
N THR A 239 -19.52 1.16 4.42
CA THR A 239 -19.24 0.65 3.07
C THR A 239 -19.62 1.67 2.00
N ALA A 240 -20.76 2.34 2.13
CA ALA A 240 -21.14 3.44 1.25
C ALA A 240 -20.14 4.62 1.35
N ALA A 241 -19.65 4.93 2.56
CA ALA A 241 -18.66 5.99 2.78
C ALA A 241 -17.29 5.67 2.18
N ILE A 242 -16.78 4.44 2.29
CA ILE A 242 -15.50 4.07 1.65
C ILE A 242 -15.66 4.02 0.12
N LEU A 243 -16.71 3.39 -0.41
CA LEU A 243 -16.91 3.24 -1.86
C LEU A 243 -17.09 4.59 -2.58
N SER A 244 -17.60 5.62 -1.90
CA SER A 244 -17.72 6.98 -2.45
C SER A 244 -16.45 7.83 -2.34
N SER A 245 -15.47 7.45 -1.50
CA SER A 245 -14.24 8.22 -1.27
C SER A 245 -12.98 7.64 -1.94
N VAL A 246 -13.04 6.40 -2.42
CA VAL A 246 -11.90 5.73 -3.09
C VAL A 246 -12.07 5.66 -4.62
N ASP A 247 -10.95 5.45 -5.31
CA ASP A 247 -10.89 5.29 -6.76
C ASP A 247 -11.41 3.91 -7.22
N ALA A 248 -11.42 3.65 -8.54
CA ALA A 248 -11.87 2.38 -9.09
C ALA A 248 -11.13 1.16 -8.49
N GLN A 249 -9.80 1.26 -8.35
CA GLN A 249 -8.98 0.18 -7.79
C GLN A 249 -9.25 -0.03 -6.29
N GLY A 250 -9.47 1.05 -5.53
CA GLY A 250 -9.91 0.98 -4.13
C GLY A 250 -11.28 0.32 -3.98
N LYS A 251 -12.27 0.68 -4.81
CA LYS A 251 -13.60 0.05 -4.80
C LYS A 251 -13.50 -1.45 -5.06
N ALA A 252 -12.72 -1.85 -6.06
CA ALA A 252 -12.52 -3.25 -6.37
C ALA A 252 -11.87 -4.02 -5.22
N LYS A 253 -10.84 -3.46 -4.56
CA LYS A 253 -10.26 -4.07 -3.34
C LYS A 253 -11.30 -4.25 -2.24
N VAL A 254 -12.16 -3.26 -2.01
CA VAL A 254 -13.25 -3.33 -1.02
C VAL A 254 -14.24 -4.44 -1.38
N ILE A 255 -14.76 -4.46 -2.61
CA ILE A 255 -15.72 -5.48 -3.09
C ILE A 255 -15.13 -6.90 -2.96
N ARG A 256 -13.86 -7.09 -3.35
CA ARG A 256 -13.16 -8.37 -3.20
C ARG A 256 -13.07 -8.83 -1.76
N PHE A 257 -12.63 -7.94 -0.85
CA PHE A 257 -12.54 -8.25 0.57
C PHE A 257 -13.91 -8.67 1.13
N LEU A 258 -14.96 -7.88 0.87
CA LEU A 258 -16.31 -8.19 1.33
C LEU A 258 -16.84 -9.52 0.77
N SER A 259 -16.51 -9.84 -0.48
CA SER A 259 -16.86 -11.13 -1.09
C SER A 259 -16.10 -12.32 -0.47
N GLN A 260 -14.78 -12.18 -0.30
CA GLN A 260 -13.91 -13.25 0.21
C GLN A 260 -14.20 -13.54 1.68
N SER A 261 -14.49 -12.51 2.47
CA SER A 261 -14.93 -12.60 3.87
C SER A 261 -16.40 -13.01 4.03
N ARG A 262 -17.08 -13.45 2.95
CA ARG A 262 -18.51 -13.87 2.91
C ARG A 262 -19.54 -12.81 3.34
N LEU A 263 -19.13 -11.55 3.51
CA LEU A 263 -19.99 -10.44 3.97
C LEU A 263 -21.05 -10.05 2.92
N LEU A 264 -20.76 -10.26 1.63
CA LEU A 264 -21.71 -10.08 0.53
C LEU A 264 -22.55 -11.34 0.26
N THR A 265 -22.17 -12.50 0.78
CA THR A 265 -22.88 -13.76 0.52
C THR A 265 -24.17 -13.81 1.35
N PRO A 266 -25.32 -14.27 0.81
CA PRO A 266 -26.53 -14.43 1.60
C PRO A 266 -26.38 -15.67 2.49
N LEU A 267 -26.19 -15.43 3.80
CA LEU A 267 -25.92 -16.50 4.77
C LEU A 267 -27.22 -16.96 5.45
N LYS A 268 -27.33 -18.28 5.64
CA LYS A 268 -28.38 -18.91 6.45
C LYS A 268 -28.21 -18.50 7.90
N ARG A 269 -29.31 -18.15 8.58
CA ARG A 269 -29.29 -17.71 9.98
C ARG A 269 -30.14 -18.59 10.86
N ASP A 270 -29.70 -18.75 12.11
CA ASP A 270 -30.52 -19.37 13.14
C ASP A 270 -31.73 -18.48 13.46
N ARG A 271 -32.92 -19.09 13.60
CA ARG A 271 -34.18 -18.36 13.81
C ARG A 271 -34.34 -17.77 15.21
N HIS A 272 -33.55 -18.23 16.19
CA HIS A 272 -33.63 -17.77 17.57
C HIS A 272 -32.54 -16.74 17.89
N LEU A 273 -31.31 -17.00 17.44
CA LEU A 273 -30.12 -16.18 17.70
C LEU A 273 -29.83 -15.14 16.60
N GLY A 274 -30.36 -15.30 15.39
CA GLY A 274 -30.09 -14.41 14.25
C GLY A 274 -28.66 -14.47 13.69
N ARG A 275 -27.78 -15.28 14.29
CA ARG A 275 -26.38 -15.48 13.88
C ARG A 275 -26.30 -16.34 12.62
N PRO A 276 -25.28 -16.14 11.75
CA PRO A 276 -24.98 -17.04 10.64
C PRO A 276 -24.74 -18.48 11.12
N MET A 277 -25.27 -19.46 10.39
CA MET A 277 -25.08 -20.87 10.69
C MET A 277 -23.80 -21.40 10.05
N LEU A 278 -23.04 -22.22 10.79
CA LEU A 278 -21.85 -22.90 10.27
C LEU A 278 -22.22 -24.11 9.40
N ASP A 279 -21.38 -24.40 8.40
CA ASP A 279 -21.55 -25.52 7.46
C ASP A 279 -20.99 -26.87 7.96
N GLY A 280 -20.35 -26.87 9.13
CA GLY A 280 -19.68 -28.03 9.72
C GLY A 280 -18.24 -28.25 9.23
N ASN A 281 -17.79 -27.53 8.21
CA ASN A 281 -16.44 -27.60 7.63
C ASN A 281 -15.59 -26.35 7.95
N GLY A 282 -16.08 -25.47 8.83
CA GLY A 282 -15.44 -24.20 9.19
C GLY A 282 -15.85 -23.01 8.32
N GLY A 283 -16.84 -23.18 7.43
CA GLY A 283 -17.49 -22.11 6.68
C GLY A 283 -18.88 -21.79 7.21
N TYR A 284 -19.60 -20.94 6.45
CA TYR A 284 -20.99 -20.56 6.73
C TYR A 284 -21.92 -21.17 5.68
N LEU A 285 -23.10 -21.62 6.12
CA LEU A 285 -24.15 -22.07 5.22
C LEU A 285 -24.68 -20.91 4.38
N GLU A 286 -24.62 -21.06 3.06
CA GLU A 286 -25.29 -20.16 2.13
C GLU A 286 -26.78 -20.50 2.05
N ASP A 287 -27.62 -19.47 1.93
CA ASP A 287 -29.05 -19.62 1.65
C ASP A 287 -29.47 -18.54 0.66
N ARG A 288 -29.82 -18.92 -0.57
CA ARG A 288 -30.09 -17.96 -1.66
C ARG A 288 -31.55 -17.48 -1.68
N ASP A 289 -32.43 -18.18 -0.97
CA ASP A 289 -33.86 -17.91 -0.91
C ASP A 289 -34.19 -16.99 0.27
N ASP A 290 -33.74 -17.36 1.47
CA ASP A 290 -34.06 -16.67 2.74
C ASP A 290 -32.80 -16.12 3.46
N GLY A 291 -31.60 -16.30 2.91
CA GLY A 291 -30.35 -15.86 3.55
C GLY A 291 -30.15 -14.35 3.55
N VAL A 292 -29.44 -13.87 4.58
CA VAL A 292 -29.25 -12.43 4.84
C VAL A 292 -27.77 -12.10 4.81
N ARG A 293 -27.40 -11.25 3.84
CA ARG A 293 -26.05 -10.68 3.66
C ARG A 293 -25.67 -9.82 4.88
N VAL A 294 -24.37 -9.70 5.16
CA VAL A 294 -23.88 -8.77 6.21
C VAL A 294 -23.92 -7.32 5.70
N ILE A 295 -23.61 -7.14 4.41
CA ILE A 295 -23.68 -5.86 3.71
C ILE A 295 -24.45 -6.05 2.40
N ASP A 296 -25.57 -5.35 2.22
CA ASP A 296 -26.20 -5.20 0.91
C ASP A 296 -25.56 -4.02 0.14
N LEU A 297 -24.97 -4.31 -1.02
CA LEU A 297 -24.40 -3.28 -1.90
C LEU A 297 -25.47 -2.41 -2.55
N ASN A 298 -26.71 -2.89 -2.69
CA ASN A 298 -27.88 -2.20 -3.23
C ASN A 298 -27.52 -1.10 -4.26
N VAL A 299 -27.73 0.18 -3.93
CA VAL A 299 -27.48 1.34 -4.82
C VAL A 299 -26.03 1.87 -4.82
N MET A 300 -25.13 1.33 -4.00
CA MET A 300 -23.76 1.85 -3.80
C MET A 300 -22.89 1.80 -5.07
N LEU A 301 -23.24 0.94 -6.04
CA LEU A 301 -22.51 0.76 -7.29
C LEU A 301 -23.19 1.41 -8.52
N ALA A 302 -24.30 2.12 -8.34
CA ALA A 302 -24.97 2.84 -9.42
C ALA A 302 -24.09 4.00 -9.91
N GLY A 303 -23.78 4.03 -11.21
CA GLY A 303 -22.85 4.99 -11.82
C GLY A 303 -21.38 4.82 -11.37
N ALA A 304 -21.03 3.73 -10.69
CA ALA A 304 -19.67 3.54 -10.19
C ALA A 304 -18.68 3.27 -11.32
N ASP A 305 -17.56 3.99 -11.33
CA ASP A 305 -16.39 3.65 -12.13
C ASP A 305 -15.59 2.52 -11.48
N LEU A 306 -15.42 1.44 -12.25
CA LEU A 306 -14.75 0.17 -11.93
C LEU A 306 -13.90 -0.31 -13.15
N ALA A 307 -13.60 0.58 -14.09
CA ALA A 307 -12.89 0.21 -15.31
C ALA A 307 -11.45 -0.28 -15.06
N GLY A 308 -11.03 -1.31 -15.79
CA GLY A 308 -9.70 -1.91 -15.66
C GLY A 308 -9.40 -2.52 -14.29
N THR A 309 -10.43 -2.86 -13.50
CA THR A 309 -10.27 -3.45 -12.17
C THR A 309 -10.36 -4.97 -12.17
N ASP A 310 -9.85 -5.60 -11.11
CA ASP A 310 -9.92 -7.04 -10.88
C ASP A 310 -11.10 -7.37 -9.94
N LEU A 311 -12.23 -7.80 -10.51
CA LEU A 311 -13.43 -8.25 -9.80
C LEU A 311 -13.63 -9.77 -9.96
N ARG A 312 -12.55 -10.53 -10.14
CA ARG A 312 -12.63 -11.99 -10.21
C ARG A 312 -13.17 -12.59 -8.90
N TRP A 313 -14.02 -13.60 -9.05
CA TRP A 313 -14.62 -14.35 -7.93
C TRP A 313 -15.45 -13.49 -6.96
N THR A 314 -15.89 -12.28 -7.36
CA THR A 314 -16.69 -11.42 -6.48
C THR A 314 -18.16 -11.76 -6.52
N GLU A 315 -18.78 -11.82 -5.35
CA GLU A 315 -20.21 -11.94 -5.14
C GLU A 315 -20.87 -10.56 -5.28
N LEU A 316 -21.50 -10.31 -6.43
CA LEU A 316 -22.17 -9.06 -6.80
C LEU A 316 -23.66 -9.26 -7.11
N SER A 317 -24.23 -10.42 -6.74
CA SER A 317 -25.65 -10.70 -6.98
C SER A 317 -26.56 -9.69 -6.26
N ASP A 318 -27.71 -9.42 -6.87
CA ASP A 318 -28.68 -8.37 -6.48
C ASP A 318 -28.20 -6.90 -6.53
N ALA A 319 -26.90 -6.62 -6.68
CA ALA A 319 -26.39 -5.24 -6.71
C ALA A 319 -27.00 -4.38 -7.84
N ASN A 320 -27.15 -3.09 -7.59
CA ASN A 320 -27.54 -2.11 -8.59
C ASN A 320 -26.29 -1.45 -9.18
N MET A 321 -26.03 -1.75 -10.45
CA MET A 321 -24.90 -1.26 -11.24
C MET A 321 -25.40 -0.50 -12.48
N VAL A 322 -26.57 0.13 -12.39
CA VAL A 322 -27.11 1.03 -13.43
C VAL A 322 -26.04 2.04 -13.82
N ARG A 323 -25.72 2.14 -15.11
CA ARG A 323 -24.66 3.05 -15.64
C ARG A 323 -23.26 2.86 -15.06
N ALA A 324 -22.97 1.73 -14.40
CA ALA A 324 -21.62 1.45 -13.93
C ALA A 324 -20.66 1.26 -15.11
N ASN A 325 -19.41 1.71 -14.93
CA ASN A 325 -18.36 1.54 -15.91
C ASN A 325 -17.48 0.35 -15.53
N LEU A 326 -17.71 -0.78 -16.19
CA LEU A 326 -16.99 -2.05 -16.04
C LEU A 326 -16.05 -2.33 -17.24
N SER A 327 -15.71 -1.31 -18.04
CA SER A 327 -14.91 -1.50 -19.25
C SER A 327 -13.51 -2.03 -18.92
N GLY A 328 -13.08 -3.09 -19.61
CA GLY A 328 -11.80 -3.75 -19.35
C GLY A 328 -11.68 -4.41 -17.98
N CYS A 329 -12.79 -4.59 -17.25
CA CYS A 329 -12.78 -5.24 -15.93
C CYS A 329 -12.63 -6.76 -16.08
N ASP A 330 -11.78 -7.36 -15.23
CA ASP A 330 -11.66 -8.81 -15.12
C ASP A 330 -12.73 -9.33 -14.14
N LEU A 331 -13.81 -9.89 -14.68
CA LEU A 331 -14.94 -10.42 -13.93
C LEU A 331 -14.91 -11.95 -13.84
N VAL A 332 -13.80 -12.63 -14.14
CA VAL A 332 -13.73 -14.10 -14.20
C VAL A 332 -14.38 -14.74 -12.96
N LYS A 333 -15.43 -15.52 -13.19
CA LYS A 333 -16.21 -16.23 -12.16
C LYS A 333 -16.84 -15.33 -11.08
N ALA A 334 -17.09 -14.06 -11.38
CA ALA A 334 -17.94 -13.21 -10.58
C ALA A 334 -19.40 -13.67 -10.65
N ASN A 335 -20.16 -13.46 -9.58
CA ASN A 335 -21.59 -13.69 -9.53
C ASN A 335 -22.33 -12.37 -9.80
N LEU A 336 -22.96 -12.25 -10.96
CA LEU A 336 -23.78 -11.11 -11.37
C LEU A 336 -25.27 -11.50 -11.49
N ALA A 337 -25.68 -12.62 -10.90
CA ALA A 337 -27.07 -13.05 -10.91
C ALA A 337 -27.96 -12.00 -10.23
N ARG A 338 -29.09 -11.67 -10.85
CA ARG A 338 -30.01 -10.61 -10.38
C ARG A 338 -29.39 -9.20 -10.28
N THR A 339 -28.15 -8.95 -10.71
CA THR A 339 -27.57 -7.61 -10.77
C THR A 339 -28.32 -6.73 -11.78
N ILE A 340 -28.47 -5.43 -11.52
CA ILE A 340 -29.03 -4.48 -12.50
C ILE A 340 -27.89 -3.81 -13.25
N LEU A 341 -27.68 -4.20 -14.51
CA LEU A 341 -26.64 -3.69 -15.43
C LEU A 341 -27.24 -2.75 -16.50
N PHE A 342 -28.39 -2.12 -16.22
CA PHE A 342 -29.07 -1.24 -17.18
C PHE A 342 -28.16 -0.05 -17.56
N GLU A 343 -27.94 0.14 -18.86
CA GLU A 343 -26.99 1.13 -19.41
C GLU A 343 -25.54 0.99 -18.88
N ALA A 344 -25.14 -0.17 -18.33
CA ALA A 344 -23.77 -0.40 -17.87
C ALA A 344 -22.80 -0.63 -19.04
N ASN A 345 -21.55 -0.19 -18.88
CA ASN A 345 -20.52 -0.37 -19.90
C ASN A 345 -19.61 -1.57 -19.56
N LEU A 346 -19.77 -2.69 -20.26
CA LEU A 346 -18.96 -3.90 -20.11
C LEU A 346 -17.89 -4.04 -21.22
N SER A 347 -17.64 -2.99 -22.00
CA SER A 347 -16.75 -3.08 -23.17
C SER A 347 -15.33 -3.56 -22.83
N GLY A 348 -14.87 -4.61 -23.51
CA GLY A 348 -13.57 -5.22 -23.22
C GLY A 348 -13.46 -5.98 -21.89
N ALA A 349 -14.54 -6.12 -21.10
CA ALA A 349 -14.53 -6.89 -19.87
C ALA A 349 -14.39 -8.40 -20.14
N ASP A 350 -13.81 -9.14 -19.20
CA ASP A 350 -13.66 -10.59 -19.30
C ASP A 350 -14.74 -11.30 -18.49
N LEU A 351 -15.64 -12.03 -19.17
CA LEU A 351 -16.81 -12.66 -18.56
C LEU A 351 -16.70 -14.19 -18.40
N PHE A 352 -15.50 -14.77 -18.52
CA PHE A 352 -15.31 -16.22 -18.40
C PHE A 352 -15.85 -16.78 -17.07
N GLY A 353 -16.78 -17.73 -17.15
CA GLY A 353 -17.46 -18.33 -15.99
C GLY A 353 -18.31 -17.39 -15.14
N VAL A 354 -18.62 -16.17 -15.59
CA VAL A 354 -19.54 -15.26 -14.89
C VAL A 354 -20.94 -15.86 -14.78
N HIS A 355 -21.49 -15.88 -13.58
CA HIS A 355 -22.87 -16.29 -13.34
C HIS A 355 -23.80 -15.10 -13.56
N LEU A 356 -24.45 -15.04 -14.73
CA LEU A 356 -25.49 -14.02 -15.03
C LEU A 356 -26.88 -14.44 -14.57
N PHE A 357 -27.12 -15.74 -14.36
CA PHE A 357 -28.39 -16.35 -13.96
C PHE A 357 -28.12 -17.71 -13.31
N TYR A 358 -29.14 -18.31 -12.70
CA TYR A 358 -29.14 -19.71 -12.25
C TYR A 358 -30.12 -20.53 -13.11
N GLY A 359 -30.12 -21.87 -12.98
CA GLY A 359 -31.01 -22.76 -13.75
C GLY A 359 -30.64 -22.87 -15.23
N SER A 360 -31.56 -23.37 -16.07
CA SER A 360 -31.36 -23.46 -17.53
C SER A 360 -31.51 -22.10 -18.21
N VAL A 361 -30.65 -21.85 -19.21
CA VAL A 361 -30.70 -20.66 -20.08
C VAL A 361 -32.05 -20.49 -20.82
N GLU A 362 -32.78 -21.58 -21.03
CA GLU A 362 -34.07 -21.61 -21.73
C GLU A 362 -35.17 -20.91 -20.92
N THR A 363 -35.19 -21.20 -19.62
CA THR A 363 -36.15 -20.75 -18.60
C THR A 363 -35.65 -19.54 -17.81
N ALA A 364 -34.35 -19.23 -17.85
CA ALA A 364 -33.76 -18.07 -17.22
C ALA A 364 -34.41 -16.75 -17.69
N SER A 365 -34.79 -15.91 -16.73
CA SER A 365 -35.29 -14.56 -16.99
C SER A 365 -34.61 -13.53 -16.08
N PRO A 366 -34.55 -12.25 -16.51
CA PRO A 366 -34.14 -11.15 -15.64
C PRO A 366 -34.96 -11.10 -14.36
N ARG A 367 -34.35 -10.56 -13.30
CA ARG A 367 -34.99 -10.39 -11.98
C ARG A 367 -36.31 -9.66 -12.09
N SER A 368 -37.30 -10.12 -11.33
CA SER A 368 -38.59 -9.44 -11.21
C SER A 368 -38.63 -8.57 -9.96
N ARG A 369 -39.44 -7.50 -9.99
CA ARG A 369 -39.79 -6.72 -8.79
C ARG A 369 -41.00 -7.28 -8.04
N THR A 370 -41.75 -8.18 -8.68
CA THR A 370 -43.07 -8.66 -8.20
C THR A 370 -43.15 -10.16 -8.03
N LYS A 371 -42.15 -10.90 -8.50
CA LYS A 371 -42.07 -12.37 -8.40
C LYS A 371 -40.75 -12.76 -7.74
N PRO A 372 -40.76 -13.73 -6.81
CA PRO A 372 -39.52 -14.24 -6.20
C PRO A 372 -38.62 -14.92 -7.25
N PRO A 373 -37.32 -15.08 -6.96
CA PRO A 373 -36.46 -15.95 -7.75
C PRO A 373 -36.98 -17.40 -7.72
N ASN A 374 -36.59 -18.18 -8.72
CA ASN A 374 -36.63 -19.63 -8.65
C ASN A 374 -35.28 -20.16 -9.15
N TYR A 375 -34.42 -20.60 -8.23
CA TYR A 375 -33.05 -21.01 -8.56
C TYR A 375 -32.94 -22.39 -9.22
N GLU A 376 -33.99 -23.22 -9.17
CA GLU A 376 -34.05 -24.51 -9.87
C GLU A 376 -34.25 -24.31 -11.38
N THR A 377 -35.23 -23.49 -11.77
CA THR A 377 -35.56 -23.20 -13.18
C THR A 377 -34.80 -22.01 -13.74
N GLY A 378 -34.32 -21.10 -12.89
CA GLY A 378 -33.68 -19.85 -13.31
C GLY A 378 -34.63 -18.67 -13.53
N ALA A 379 -35.94 -18.88 -13.46
CA ALA A 379 -36.92 -17.81 -13.60
C ALA A 379 -36.68 -16.72 -12.55
N HIS A 380 -36.61 -15.46 -13.00
CA HIS A 380 -36.38 -14.28 -12.16
C HIS A 380 -35.04 -14.25 -11.40
N THR A 381 -34.06 -15.06 -11.82
CA THR A 381 -32.70 -15.08 -11.23
C THR A 381 -31.64 -14.34 -12.05
N GLY A 382 -31.98 -13.91 -13.26
CA GLY A 382 -31.00 -13.37 -14.19
C GLY A 382 -30.72 -11.87 -14.02
N ALA A 383 -29.54 -11.45 -14.49
CA ALA A 383 -29.12 -10.05 -14.54
C ALA A 383 -30.01 -9.24 -15.51
N VAL A 384 -30.27 -7.97 -15.17
CA VAL A 384 -30.96 -7.02 -16.06
C VAL A 384 -29.91 -6.35 -16.94
N VAL A 385 -29.76 -6.83 -18.18
CA VAL A 385 -28.71 -6.43 -19.14
C VAL A 385 -29.18 -5.47 -20.24
N GLU A 386 -30.34 -4.83 -20.03
CA GLU A 386 -30.96 -3.91 -20.99
C GLU A 386 -30.09 -2.67 -21.26
N ASN A 387 -29.87 -2.35 -22.54
CA ASN A 387 -29.01 -1.25 -23.00
C ASN A 387 -27.54 -1.30 -22.50
N ALA A 388 -27.07 -2.44 -21.96
CA ALA A 388 -25.67 -2.63 -21.60
C ALA A 388 -24.75 -2.75 -22.83
N ASN A 389 -23.54 -2.21 -22.77
CA ASN A 389 -22.57 -2.26 -23.87
C ASN A 389 -21.61 -3.44 -23.72
N PHE A 390 -21.69 -4.43 -24.60
CA PHE A 390 -20.84 -5.63 -24.62
C PHE A 390 -19.67 -5.56 -25.62
N THR A 391 -19.41 -4.39 -26.22
CA THR A 391 -18.45 -4.25 -27.33
C THR A 391 -17.06 -4.77 -26.95
N GLY A 392 -16.60 -5.82 -27.65
CA GLY A 392 -15.27 -6.39 -27.45
C GLY A 392 -15.09 -7.19 -26.14
N VAL A 393 -16.18 -7.58 -25.45
CA VAL A 393 -16.13 -8.49 -24.30
C VAL A 393 -15.33 -9.75 -24.64
N LEU A 394 -14.53 -10.20 -23.68
CA LEU A 394 -13.65 -11.36 -23.79
C LEU A 394 -14.30 -12.59 -23.14
N ARG A 395 -14.06 -13.76 -23.75
CA ARG A 395 -14.43 -15.09 -23.22
C ARG A 395 -15.90 -15.24 -22.78
N LEU A 396 -16.82 -14.63 -23.53
CA LEU A 396 -18.26 -14.83 -23.37
C LEU A 396 -18.64 -16.25 -23.82
N GLU A 397 -19.21 -17.04 -22.90
CA GLU A 397 -19.67 -18.41 -23.12
C GLU A 397 -21.03 -18.43 -23.84
N GLU A 398 -21.37 -19.53 -24.50
CA GLU A 398 -22.56 -19.59 -25.38
C GLU A 398 -23.89 -19.41 -24.61
N GLU A 399 -23.99 -19.95 -23.39
CA GLU A 399 -25.17 -19.75 -22.53
C GLU A 399 -25.30 -18.29 -22.07
N GLN A 400 -24.18 -17.65 -21.72
CA GLN A 400 -24.12 -16.23 -21.37
C GLN A 400 -24.50 -15.36 -22.58
N ARG A 401 -23.95 -15.67 -23.76
CA ARG A 401 -24.26 -15.01 -25.03
C ARG A 401 -25.75 -15.12 -25.35
N TYR A 402 -26.32 -16.31 -25.27
CA TYR A 402 -27.76 -16.52 -25.49
C TYR A 402 -28.59 -15.68 -24.52
N TYR A 403 -28.29 -15.74 -23.22
CA TYR A 403 -29.01 -14.97 -22.21
C TYR A 403 -28.93 -13.46 -22.48
N CYS A 404 -27.74 -12.93 -22.75
CA CYS A 404 -27.56 -11.52 -23.10
C CYS A 404 -28.34 -11.16 -24.35
N CYS A 405 -28.20 -11.90 -25.44
CA CYS A 405 -28.92 -11.66 -26.70
C CYS A 405 -30.44 -11.72 -26.57
N ALA A 406 -30.97 -12.55 -25.66
CA ALA A 406 -32.40 -12.67 -25.42
C ALA A 406 -32.99 -11.51 -24.60
N TRP A 407 -32.18 -10.87 -23.74
CA TRP A 407 -32.68 -9.95 -22.71
C TRP A 407 -32.05 -8.54 -22.71
N CYS A 408 -31.09 -8.23 -23.58
CA CYS A 408 -30.42 -6.92 -23.60
C CYS A 408 -31.14 -5.80 -24.38
N GLY A 409 -32.19 -6.14 -25.13
CA GLY A 409 -32.93 -5.20 -26.00
C GLY A 409 -32.19 -4.86 -27.30
N GLU A 410 -32.87 -4.18 -28.23
CA GLU A 410 -32.39 -4.08 -29.63
C GLU A 410 -31.04 -3.36 -29.80
N ASN A 411 -30.77 -2.33 -28.99
CA ASN A 411 -29.53 -1.55 -29.08
C ASN A 411 -28.30 -2.40 -28.75
N SER A 412 -28.37 -3.15 -27.65
CA SER A 412 -27.24 -3.92 -27.11
C SER A 412 -26.89 -5.15 -27.94
N ARG A 413 -27.85 -5.74 -28.67
CA ARG A 413 -27.60 -6.91 -29.54
C ARG A 413 -26.49 -6.68 -30.57
N LYS A 414 -26.28 -5.43 -31.00
CA LYS A 414 -25.21 -5.05 -31.94
C LYS A 414 -23.82 -5.05 -31.31
N SER A 415 -23.72 -4.97 -29.98
CA SER A 415 -22.46 -4.91 -29.24
C SER A 415 -21.94 -6.29 -28.80
N ILE A 416 -22.79 -7.33 -28.85
CA ILE A 416 -22.46 -8.67 -28.33
C ILE A 416 -21.50 -9.40 -29.28
N PRO A 417 -20.32 -9.86 -28.81
CA PRO A 417 -19.41 -10.68 -29.59
C PRO A 417 -20.08 -11.97 -30.06
N GLY A 418 -19.81 -12.38 -31.31
CA GLY A 418 -20.49 -13.52 -31.94
C GLY A 418 -21.92 -13.24 -32.43
N GLY A 419 -22.42 -12.00 -32.27
CA GLY A 419 -23.74 -11.59 -32.75
C GLY A 419 -24.90 -12.30 -32.04
N CYS A 420 -26.13 -11.96 -32.43
CA CYS A 420 -27.35 -12.50 -31.83
C CYS A 420 -28.27 -13.20 -32.84
N ASP A 421 -27.72 -13.68 -33.96
CA ASP A 421 -28.47 -14.34 -35.02
C ASP A 421 -29.09 -15.66 -34.52
N GLY A 422 -30.34 -15.93 -34.92
CA GLY A 422 -31.10 -17.09 -34.46
C GLY A 422 -31.68 -17.00 -33.04
N ILE A 423 -31.28 -16.01 -32.23
CA ILE A 423 -31.74 -15.85 -30.84
C ILE A 423 -32.95 -14.89 -30.80
N PRO A 424 -34.07 -15.23 -30.14
CA PRO A 424 -35.24 -14.33 -30.05
C PRO A 424 -35.01 -13.20 -29.04
N ASN A 425 -35.38 -11.95 -29.38
CA ASN A 425 -35.47 -10.87 -28.39
C ASN A 425 -36.71 -11.11 -27.52
N LYS A 426 -36.52 -11.58 -26.28
CA LYS A 426 -37.59 -11.79 -25.29
C LYS A 426 -38.00 -10.50 -24.57
N LEU A 427 -37.21 -9.43 -24.67
CA LEU A 427 -37.50 -8.13 -24.02
C LEU A 427 -38.56 -7.31 -24.79
N GLY A 428 -38.66 -7.51 -26.11
CA GLY A 428 -39.69 -6.89 -26.96
C GLY A 428 -39.57 -5.37 -27.16
N ARG A 429 -38.44 -4.79 -26.77
CA ARG A 429 -38.04 -3.38 -26.93
C ARG A 429 -36.52 -3.24 -26.96
#